data_AF-A0A2V7AYZ3-F1
#
_entry.id   AF-A0A2V7AYZ3-F1
#
_cell.length_a   1.000
_cell.length_b   1.000
_cell.length_c   1.000
_cell.angle_alpha   90.00
_cell.angle_beta   90.00
_cell.angle_gamma   90.00
#
_symmetry.space_group_name_H-M   'P 1'
#
loop_
_entity.id
_entity.type
_entity.pdbx_description
1 polymer ?
#
loop_
_entity_poly.entity_id
_entity_poly.type
_entity_poly.pdbx_seq_one_letter_code
_entity_poly.pdbx_strand_id
1 'polypeptide(L)'
;MLQLDSEAAVQDALYLILRPWVPDLVPETPTEKTGNRFTVRDFMSGALRLVIEAKFVRDKQHGKNISKELHDDIEVYRHNHYCDTILFFIYDPDSNIPDERELRRTIEQSRVYDGLPLTCILIVKP
;
A
#
# COMPACT_ATOMS: atom_id res chain seq x y z
N MET A 1 -14.66 -16.14 -11.62
CA MET A 1 -14.49 -15.78 -10.21
C MET A 1 -13.25 -14.91 -10.12
N LEU A 2 -13.28 -13.78 -9.42
CA LEU A 2 -12.09 -12.94 -9.23
C LEU A 2 -11.07 -13.74 -8.40
N GLN A 3 -9.86 -13.94 -8.89
CA GLN A 3 -8.79 -14.63 -8.19
C GLN A 3 -7.77 -13.61 -7.71
N LEU A 4 -7.33 -13.72 -6.45
CA LEU A 4 -6.32 -12.84 -5.86
C LEU A 4 -4.94 -13.53 -5.92
N ASP A 5 -4.40 -13.67 -7.13
CA ASP A 5 -3.16 -14.40 -7.40
C ASP A 5 -1.98 -13.49 -7.76
N SER A 6 -2.22 -12.17 -7.74
CA SER A 6 -1.26 -11.16 -8.11
C SER A 6 -1.59 -9.84 -7.43
N GLU A 7 -0.58 -8.97 -7.32
CA GLU A 7 -0.74 -7.61 -6.79
C GLU A 7 -1.80 -6.82 -7.56
N ALA A 8 -1.79 -6.90 -8.90
CA ALA A 8 -2.78 -6.24 -9.74
C ALA A 8 -4.21 -6.72 -9.45
N ALA A 9 -4.40 -8.03 -9.22
CA ALA A 9 -5.72 -8.56 -8.88
C ALA A 9 -6.19 -8.09 -7.49
N VAL A 10 -5.27 -7.96 -6.52
CA VAL A 10 -5.55 -7.39 -5.20
C VAL A 10 -5.92 -5.90 -5.31
N GLN A 11 -5.18 -5.15 -6.11
CA GLN A 11 -5.46 -3.74 -6.41
C GLN A 11 -6.84 -3.58 -7.05
N ASP A 12 -7.17 -4.35 -8.09
CA ASP A 12 -8.47 -4.32 -8.75
C ASP A 12 -9.62 -4.65 -7.77
N ALA A 13 -9.43 -5.67 -6.92
CA ALA A 13 -10.41 -6.03 -5.91
C ALA A 13 -10.64 -4.90 -4.90
N LEU A 14 -9.57 -4.32 -4.36
CA LEU A 14 -9.65 -3.18 -3.44
C LEU A 14 -10.33 -1.99 -4.09
N TYR A 15 -9.97 -1.66 -5.33
CA TYR A 15 -10.59 -0.56 -6.06
C TYR A 15 -12.09 -0.78 -6.22
N LEU A 16 -12.52 -1.96 -6.69
CA LEU A 16 -13.93 -2.29 -6.87
C LEU A 16 -14.72 -2.23 -5.56
N ILE A 17 -14.12 -2.65 -4.44
CA ILE A 17 -14.75 -2.63 -3.13
C ILE A 17 -14.84 -1.22 -2.57
N LEU A 18 -13.78 -0.41 -2.69
CA LEU A 18 -13.67 0.89 -2.04
C LEU A 18 -14.32 2.02 -2.85
N ARG A 19 -14.32 1.93 -4.19
CA ARG A 19 -14.80 2.99 -5.09
C ARG A 19 -16.23 3.50 -4.80
N PRO A 20 -17.20 2.67 -4.38
CA PRO A 20 -18.53 3.14 -3.99
C PRO A 20 -18.57 3.95 -2.68
N TRP A 21 -17.61 3.72 -1.78
CA TRP A 21 -17.57 4.31 -0.44
C TRP A 21 -16.64 5.52 -0.34
N VAL A 22 -15.64 5.59 -1.22
CA VAL A 22 -14.67 6.69 -1.30
C VAL A 22 -14.80 7.34 -2.67
N PRO A 23 -15.69 8.35 -2.83
CA PRO A 23 -16.05 8.89 -4.14
C PRO A 23 -14.89 9.52 -4.91
N ASP A 24 -13.89 10.04 -4.18
CA ASP A 24 -12.67 10.68 -4.72
C ASP A 24 -11.46 9.74 -4.78
N LEU A 25 -11.67 8.42 -4.60
CA LEU A 25 -10.60 7.44 -4.75
C LEU A 25 -10.14 7.39 -6.20
N VAL A 26 -8.91 7.81 -6.44
CA VAL A 26 -8.28 7.84 -7.76
C VAL A 26 -7.01 6.98 -7.77
N PRO A 27 -6.71 6.28 -8.88
CA PRO A 27 -5.39 5.72 -9.12
C PRO A 27 -4.32 6.83 -9.08
N GLU A 28 -3.26 6.62 -8.33
CA GLU A 28 -2.04 7.41 -8.47
C GLU A 28 -1.41 7.07 -9.83
N THR A 29 -1.30 8.07 -10.69
CA THR A 29 -0.79 7.85 -12.05
C THR A 29 0.72 7.60 -11.96
N PRO A 30 1.28 6.58 -12.64
CA PRO A 30 2.72 6.45 -12.72
C PRO A 30 3.31 7.71 -13.34
N THR A 31 4.15 8.43 -12.59
CA THR A 31 5.01 9.45 -13.17
C THR A 31 5.83 8.79 -14.29
N GLU A 32 5.78 9.41 -15.46
CA GLU A 32 6.01 8.80 -16.77
C GLU A 32 7.28 7.93 -16.92
N LYS A 33 7.18 7.00 -17.88
CA LYS A 33 8.23 6.25 -18.61
C LYS A 33 8.51 4.84 -18.09
N THR A 34 7.77 3.85 -18.63
CA THR A 34 8.30 2.84 -19.59
C THR A 34 7.24 1.76 -19.84
N GLY A 35 6.83 1.61 -21.10
CA GLY A 35 6.38 0.34 -21.70
C GLY A 35 5.19 -0.41 -21.09
N ASN A 36 4.03 -0.24 -21.72
CA ASN A 36 3.05 -1.31 -22.01
C ASN A 36 2.53 -2.22 -20.86
N ARG A 37 2.31 -1.66 -19.67
CA ARG A 37 1.37 -2.24 -18.69
C ARG A 37 0.87 -1.13 -17.78
N PHE A 38 -0.43 -0.83 -17.83
CA PHE A 38 -1.07 0.09 -16.89
C PHE A 38 -1.15 -0.61 -15.53
N THR A 39 -0.04 -0.65 -14.79
CA THR A 39 -0.08 -1.03 -13.38
C THR A 39 -0.53 0.20 -12.62
N VAL A 40 -1.78 0.21 -12.15
CA VAL A 40 -2.25 1.16 -11.15
C VAL A 40 -1.38 0.91 -9.93
N ARG A 41 -0.49 1.84 -9.57
CA ARG A 41 0.49 1.59 -8.52
C ARG A 41 -0.19 1.70 -7.16
N ASP A 42 -0.83 2.83 -6.89
CA ASP A 42 -1.42 3.15 -5.59
C ASP A 42 -2.78 3.86 -5.74
N PHE A 43 -3.58 3.91 -4.68
CA PHE A 43 -4.82 4.69 -4.66
C PHE A 43 -4.73 5.87 -3.71
N MET A 44 -5.28 7.01 -4.10
CA MET A 44 -5.28 8.22 -3.31
C MET A 44 -6.71 8.74 -3.09
N SER A 45 -6.98 9.25 -1.89
CA SER A 45 -8.14 10.10 -1.59
C SER A 45 -7.63 11.40 -0.99
N GLY A 46 -7.83 12.49 -1.71
CA GLY A 46 -7.42 13.82 -1.26
C GLY A 46 -8.29 14.33 -0.11
N ALA A 47 -9.59 13.99 -0.12
CA ALA A 47 -10.51 14.34 0.96
C ALA A 47 -10.14 13.65 2.28
N LEU A 48 -9.65 12.42 2.22
CA LEU A 48 -9.19 11.66 3.38
C LEU A 48 -7.70 11.86 3.69
N ARG A 49 -6.95 12.59 2.84
CA ARG A 49 -5.49 12.74 2.90
C ARG A 49 -4.78 11.38 3.03
N LEU A 50 -5.31 10.40 2.30
CA LEU A 50 -5.01 8.98 2.43
C LEU A 50 -4.39 8.43 1.13
N VAL A 51 -3.32 7.66 1.29
CA VAL A 51 -2.80 6.73 0.28
C VAL A 51 -3.12 5.30 0.71
N ILE A 52 -3.51 4.46 -0.24
CA ILE A 52 -3.69 3.02 -0.07
C ILE A 52 -2.70 2.32 -0.99
N GLU A 53 -1.72 1.66 -0.39
CA GLU A 53 -0.70 0.85 -1.05
C GLU A 53 -1.10 -0.63 -0.87
N ALA A 54 -1.24 -1.36 -1.98
CA ALA A 54 -1.60 -2.77 -1.95
C ALA A 54 -0.43 -3.64 -2.41
N LYS A 55 -0.02 -4.62 -1.60
CA LYS A 55 1.06 -5.56 -1.91
C LYS A 55 0.58 -7.00 -1.90
N PHE A 56 1.16 -7.84 -2.77
CA PHE A 56 0.93 -9.29 -2.79
C PHE A 56 2.20 -10.08 -2.47
N VAL A 57 2.19 -10.84 -1.37
CA VAL A 57 3.33 -11.66 -0.95
C VAL A 57 3.38 -12.97 -1.74
N ARG A 58 4.04 -12.91 -2.89
CA ARG A 58 4.18 -14.03 -3.82
C ARG A 58 4.97 -15.25 -3.32
N ASP A 59 5.91 -15.07 -2.39
CA ASP A 59 6.77 -16.14 -1.90
C ASP A 59 7.47 -15.78 -0.56
N LYS A 60 8.12 -16.77 0.06
CA LYS A 60 8.89 -16.61 1.32
C LYS A 60 10.01 -15.58 1.24
N GLN A 61 10.66 -15.44 0.10
CA GLN A 61 11.75 -14.47 -0.06
C GLN A 61 11.19 -13.05 -0.14
N HIS A 62 10.05 -12.87 -0.81
CA HIS A 62 9.30 -11.62 -0.83
C HIS A 62 8.78 -11.26 0.57
N GLY A 63 8.18 -12.22 1.30
CA GLY A 63 7.70 -12.00 2.68
C GLY A 63 8.80 -11.55 3.65
N LYS A 64 10.04 -11.99 3.46
CA LYS A 64 11.21 -11.49 4.23
C LYS A 64 11.61 -10.06 3.87
N ASN A 65 11.35 -9.65 2.63
CA ASN A 65 11.76 -8.35 2.11
C ASN A 65 10.65 -7.30 2.19
N ILE A 66 9.41 -7.69 2.47
CA ILE A 66 8.25 -6.78 2.43
C ILE A 66 8.45 -5.54 3.31
N SER A 67 9.01 -5.70 4.52
CA SER A 67 9.29 -4.59 5.44
C SER A 67 10.14 -3.49 4.78
N LYS A 68 11.13 -3.88 3.96
CA LYS A 68 11.97 -2.95 3.23
C LYS A 68 11.16 -2.17 2.19
N GLU A 69 10.29 -2.85 1.44
CA GLU A 69 9.44 -2.21 0.43
C GLU A 69 8.51 -1.17 1.08
N LEU A 70 7.86 -1.52 2.20
CA LEU A 70 7.01 -0.56 2.92
C LEU A 70 7.79 0.65 3.43
N HIS A 71 9.06 0.47 3.84
CA HIS A 71 9.92 1.58 4.23
C HIS A 71 10.33 2.47 3.05
N ASP A 72 10.59 1.87 1.89
CA ASP A 72 10.87 2.62 0.65
C ASP A 72 9.62 3.44 0.25
N ASP A 73 8.41 2.89 0.39
CA ASP A 73 7.14 3.60 0.13
C ASP A 73 6.92 4.75 1.14
N ILE A 74 7.15 4.52 2.45
CA ILE A 74 7.10 5.57 3.48
C ILE A 74 8.06 6.73 3.14
N GLU A 75 9.27 6.42 2.66
CA GLU A 75 10.27 7.41 2.28
C GLU A 75 9.83 8.25 1.06
N VAL A 76 9.12 7.65 0.10
CA VAL A 76 8.53 8.38 -1.02
C VAL A 76 7.43 9.33 -0.54
N TYR A 77 6.52 8.84 0.29
CA TYR A 77 5.33 9.60 0.70
C TYR A 77 5.57 10.63 1.79
N ARG A 78 6.67 10.55 2.56
CA ARG A 78 6.98 11.57 3.59
C ARG A 78 7.14 12.98 3.03
N HIS A 79 7.39 13.10 1.73
CA HIS A 79 7.49 14.39 1.02
C HIS A 79 6.16 14.88 0.43
N ASN A 80 5.08 14.09 0.54
CA ASN A 80 3.78 14.44 -0.03
C ASN A 80 2.93 15.25 0.96
N HIS A 81 2.86 16.57 0.75
CA HIS A 81 2.06 17.47 1.60
C HIS A 81 0.54 17.21 1.59
N TYR A 82 0.04 16.49 0.58
CA TYR A 82 -1.39 16.23 0.40
C TYR A 82 -1.87 15.00 1.18
N CYS A 83 -0.96 14.15 1.65
CA CYS A 83 -1.29 12.95 2.41
C CYS A 83 -0.60 12.97 3.76
N ASP A 84 -1.35 12.64 4.80
CA ASP A 84 -0.81 12.42 6.15
C ASP A 84 -1.04 10.99 6.63
N THR A 85 -1.67 10.14 5.81
CA THR A 85 -1.94 8.75 6.15
C THR A 85 -1.59 7.83 4.98
N ILE A 86 -0.87 6.75 5.26
CA ILE A 86 -0.63 5.63 4.33
C ILE A 86 -1.23 4.37 4.95
N LEU A 87 -2.08 3.69 4.20
CA LEU A 87 -2.60 2.38 4.54
C LEU A 87 -1.93 1.34 3.64
N PHE A 88 -1.15 0.47 4.26
CA PHE A 88 -0.60 -0.72 3.61
C PHE A 88 -1.58 -1.88 3.75
N PHE A 89 -2.11 -2.34 2.62
CA PHE A 89 -2.89 -3.58 2.54
C PHE A 89 -2.01 -4.68 1.95
N ILE A 90 -1.66 -5.68 2.77
CA ILE A 90 -0.81 -6.79 2.37
C ILE A 90 -1.65 -8.06 2.30
N TYR A 91 -1.70 -8.64 1.11
CA TYR A 91 -2.27 -9.96 0.89
C TYR A 91 -1.14 -11.01 0.88
N ASP A 92 -1.12 -11.88 1.89
CA ASP A 92 -0.12 -12.93 2.10
C ASP A 92 -0.79 -14.31 2.27
N PRO A 93 -1.28 -14.91 1.17
CA PRO A 93 -2.12 -16.11 1.23
C PRO A 93 -1.43 -17.32 1.84
N ASP A 94 -0.10 -17.37 1.77
CA ASP A 94 0.71 -18.48 2.26
C ASP A 94 1.39 -18.19 3.61
N SER A 95 1.09 -17.05 4.25
CA SER A 95 1.71 -16.63 5.52
C SER A 95 3.25 -16.64 5.46
N ASN A 96 3.78 -16.07 4.39
CA ASN A 96 5.21 -15.99 4.08
C ASN A 96 5.95 -14.90 4.87
N ILE A 97 5.23 -13.96 5.50
CA ILE A 97 5.81 -12.95 6.39
C ILE A 97 6.32 -13.63 7.67
N PRO A 98 7.63 -13.56 8.00
CA PRO A 98 8.20 -14.33 9.11
C PRO A 98 7.70 -13.91 10.50
N ASP A 99 7.50 -12.61 10.72
CA ASP A 99 7.03 -12.05 11.99
C ASP A 99 6.13 -10.84 11.73
N GLU A 100 4.82 -11.08 11.61
CA GLU A 100 3.82 -10.02 11.44
C GLU A 100 3.77 -9.05 12.63
N ARG A 101 4.11 -9.51 13.84
CA ARG A 101 4.08 -8.67 15.05
C ARG A 101 5.21 -7.66 15.02
N GLU A 102 6.41 -8.08 14.65
CA GLU A 102 7.53 -7.18 14.43
C GLU A 102 7.26 -6.21 13.27
N LEU A 103 6.68 -6.71 12.17
CA LEU A 103 6.30 -5.86 11.04
C LEU A 103 5.33 -4.76 11.48
N ARG A 104 4.25 -5.11 12.18
CA ARG A 104 3.29 -4.14 12.76
C ARG A 104 3.98 -3.13 13.66
N ARG A 105 4.79 -3.58 14.62
CA ARG A 105 5.53 -2.69 15.52
C ARG A 105 6.39 -1.66 14.77
N THR A 106 7.00 -2.08 13.67
CA THR A 106 7.93 -1.25 12.89
C THR A 106 7.20 -0.28 11.96
N ILE A 107 6.05 -0.70 11.41
CA ILE A 107 5.30 0.06 10.40
C ILE A 107 4.22 0.94 11.02
N GLU A 108 3.37 0.41 11.92
CA GLU A 108 2.20 1.06 12.53
C GLU A 108 2.60 2.16 13.53
N GLN A 109 3.12 3.26 13.01
CA GLN A 109 3.59 4.40 13.79
C GLN A 109 3.12 5.70 13.14
N SER A 110 2.87 6.71 13.98
CA SER A 110 2.76 8.10 13.55
C SER A 110 4.14 8.74 13.61
N ARG A 111 4.57 9.30 12.48
CA ARG A 111 5.86 9.95 12.29
C ARG A 111 5.64 11.43 11.96
N VAL A 112 6.67 12.26 12.13
CA VAL A 112 6.65 13.66 11.70
C VAL A 112 7.90 13.92 10.87
N TYR A 113 7.71 14.40 9.64
CA TYR A 113 8.77 14.72 8.69
C TYR A 113 8.62 16.17 8.26
N ASP A 114 9.65 16.99 8.46
CA ASP A 114 9.64 18.42 8.09
C ASP A 114 8.40 19.19 8.60
N GLY A 115 7.90 18.80 9.78
CA GLY A 115 6.70 19.37 10.42
C GLY A 115 5.36 18.80 9.95
N LEU A 116 5.36 17.83 9.02
CA LEU A 116 4.18 17.17 8.48
C LEU A 116 3.98 15.81 9.16
N PRO A 117 2.76 15.49 9.63
CA PRO A 117 2.48 14.16 10.15
C PRO A 117 2.38 13.13 9.03
N LEU A 118 2.83 11.91 9.32
CA LEU A 118 2.60 10.73 8.50
C LEU A 118 2.25 9.54 9.39
N THR A 119 0.98 9.14 9.39
CA THR A 119 0.46 7.96 10.08
C THR A 119 0.48 6.78 9.13
N CYS A 120 1.06 5.67 9.57
CA CYS A 120 1.07 4.43 8.80
C CYS A 120 0.16 3.39 9.46
N ILE A 121 -0.71 2.80 8.65
CA ILE A 121 -1.65 1.75 9.04
C ILE A 121 -1.29 0.48 8.28
N LEU A 122 -1.29 -0.68 8.95
CA LEU A 122 -0.96 -1.95 8.34
C LEU A 122 -2.10 -2.97 8.48
N ILE A 123 -2.60 -3.45 7.35
CA ILE A 123 -3.58 -4.53 7.27
C ILE A 123 -2.93 -5.71 6.56
N VAL A 124 -2.68 -6.80 7.29
CA VAL A 124 -2.20 -8.07 6.72
C VAL A 124 -3.37 -9.06 6.68
N LYS A 125 -3.57 -9.73 5.54
CA LYS A 125 -4.59 -10.77 5.34
C LYS A 125 -4.02 -11.99 4.61
N PRO A 126 -4.34 -13.21 5.06
CA PRO A 126 -4.18 -14.42 4.24
C PRO A 126 -5.27 -14.48 3.17
#